data_AF-A0A8T9Q9Z7-F1
#
_entry.id   AF-A0A8T9Q9Z7-F1
#
_cell.length_a   1.000
_cell.length_b   1.000
_cell.length_c   1.000
_cell.angle_alpha   90.00
_cell.angle_beta   90.00
_cell.angle_gamma   90.00
#
_symmetry.space_group_name_H-M   'P 1'
#
loop_
_entity.id
_entity.type
_entity.pdbx_description
1 polymer ?
#
loop_
_entity_poly.entity_id
_entity_poly.type
_entity_poly.pdbx_seq_one_letter_code
_entity_poly.pdbx_strand_id
1 'polypeptide(L)'
;MPTHWRNERDDSRPGFLATYKAFNMLSPWMVGRIGNVGDADNFYTNVNLPDQTYCNANGIDYQPCVLPGDLQERQRAHGDFMWRQFYNMVRVGCQGIYISMFDEYNEGNQIAKTAETSAAVPAGSGLWALDEDGTACSADYYLRLTRDGGRMLKGQLALTATRPTPPVVGSTPPSTIPYGQIITLKGYNNQYVSSEDGTRPMRCDRAVAQAGEQFTVVDAGGGKVALLHQGKYVCSEDGTQAMNCNRTAIGPWERFDWVANADGTIALRGSNGRYVSNEAGAATGMTCNRAAAQTWESFTVTTVR
;
A
#
# COMPACT_ATOMS: atom_id res chain seq x y z
N MET A 1 5.76 -18.77 -20.75
CA MET A 1 7.10 -18.84 -21.37
C MET A 1 8.13 -18.19 -20.45
N PRO A 2 9.45 -18.33 -20.64
CA PRO A 2 10.42 -17.77 -19.69
C PRO A 2 10.55 -16.23 -19.78
N THR A 3 11.01 -15.60 -18.71
CA THR A 3 11.51 -14.22 -18.74
C THR A 3 12.81 -14.11 -19.53
N HIS A 4 13.17 -12.89 -19.93
CA HIS A 4 14.37 -12.61 -20.75
C HIS A 4 14.43 -13.32 -22.11
N TRP A 5 13.29 -13.84 -22.59
CA TRP A 5 13.13 -14.51 -23.88
C TRP A 5 13.63 -13.67 -25.07
N ARG A 6 13.42 -12.35 -25.06
CA ARG A 6 13.82 -11.42 -26.13
C ARG A 6 15.34 -11.37 -26.32
N ASN A 7 16.08 -11.52 -25.22
CA ASN A 7 17.55 -11.50 -25.22
C ASN A 7 18.15 -12.92 -25.22
N GLU A 8 17.31 -13.95 -25.25
CA GLU A 8 17.71 -15.37 -25.30
C GLU A 8 18.67 -15.82 -24.19
N ARG A 9 18.53 -15.23 -22.99
CA ARG A 9 19.40 -15.48 -21.84
C ARG A 9 18.61 -15.88 -20.60
N ASP A 10 19.33 -16.17 -19.52
CA ASP A 10 18.80 -16.50 -18.20
C ASP A 10 17.84 -17.70 -18.27
N ASP A 11 16.54 -17.47 -18.15
CA ASP A 11 15.50 -18.50 -18.21
C ASP A 11 15.19 -18.97 -19.64
N SER A 12 15.71 -18.26 -20.64
CA SER A 12 15.61 -18.58 -22.05
C SER A 12 16.91 -19.18 -22.60
N ARG A 13 16.84 -19.72 -23.82
CA ARG A 13 17.96 -20.36 -24.52
C ARG A 13 18.36 -19.56 -25.78
N PRO A 14 19.66 -19.54 -26.15
CA PRO A 14 20.12 -19.01 -27.44
C PRO A 14 19.42 -19.67 -28.64
N GLY A 15 19.07 -18.88 -29.65
CA GLY A 15 18.45 -19.35 -30.90
C GLY A 15 16.95 -19.65 -30.85
N PHE A 16 16.24 -19.27 -29.78
CA PHE A 16 14.79 -19.49 -29.61
C PHE A 16 13.91 -18.30 -30.01
N LEU A 17 14.47 -17.15 -30.38
CA LEU A 17 13.71 -15.95 -30.71
C LEU A 17 12.77 -16.16 -31.89
N ALA A 18 13.18 -16.96 -32.88
CA ALA A 18 12.32 -17.35 -34.00
C ALA A 18 11.09 -18.15 -33.53
N THR A 19 11.26 -19.03 -32.53
CA THR A 19 10.17 -19.78 -31.91
C THR A 19 9.21 -18.84 -31.19
N TYR A 20 9.72 -17.89 -30.40
CA TYR A 20 8.88 -16.92 -29.70
C TYR A 20 8.12 -16.02 -30.68
N LYS A 21 8.78 -15.58 -31.77
CA LYS A 21 8.16 -14.77 -32.82
C LYS A 21 7.03 -15.49 -33.57
N ALA A 22 6.97 -16.82 -33.53
CA ALA A 22 5.94 -17.59 -34.20
C ALA A 22 4.58 -17.59 -33.47
N PHE A 23 4.51 -17.16 -32.21
CA PHE A 23 3.27 -17.10 -31.45
C PHE A 23 2.53 -15.77 -31.64
N ASN A 24 1.20 -15.82 -31.53
CA ASN A 24 0.36 -14.63 -31.54
C ASN A 24 0.33 -13.89 -30.19
N MET A 25 0.71 -14.56 -29.10
CA MET A 25 0.75 -13.97 -27.76
C MET A 25 1.91 -14.56 -26.95
N LEU A 26 2.57 -13.71 -26.17
CA LEU A 26 3.66 -14.09 -25.27
C LEU A 26 3.31 -13.73 -23.83
N SER A 27 3.45 -14.72 -22.93
CA SER A 27 3.19 -14.57 -21.50
C SER A 27 4.37 -15.07 -20.66
N PRO A 28 5.35 -14.19 -20.35
CA PRO A 28 6.51 -14.55 -19.54
C PRO A 28 6.15 -14.79 -18.07
N TRP A 29 6.72 -15.84 -17.47
CA TRP A 29 6.50 -16.22 -16.06
C TRP A 29 7.31 -15.34 -15.10
N MET A 30 6.65 -14.69 -14.14
CA MET A 30 7.28 -13.68 -13.25
C MET A 30 7.56 -14.16 -11.82
N VAL A 31 6.92 -15.24 -11.36
CA VAL A 31 7.05 -15.71 -9.96
C VAL A 31 8.52 -16.04 -9.69
N GLY A 32 9.05 -15.54 -8.57
CA GLY A 32 10.46 -15.69 -8.19
C GLY A 32 11.44 -14.81 -8.98
N ARG A 33 10.98 -13.75 -9.67
CA ARG A 33 11.86 -12.76 -10.36
C ARG A 33 11.83 -11.37 -9.75
N ILE A 34 10.79 -11.04 -8.99
CA ILE A 34 10.60 -9.77 -8.30
C ILE A 34 10.00 -10.05 -6.92
N GLY A 35 10.35 -9.25 -5.90
CA GLY A 35 9.82 -9.43 -4.54
C GLY A 35 9.35 -8.15 -3.85
N ASN A 36 9.56 -6.98 -4.46
CA ASN A 36 9.11 -5.70 -3.91
C ASN A 36 8.80 -4.67 -5.03
N VAL A 37 8.27 -3.50 -4.64
CA VAL A 37 7.90 -2.43 -5.58
C VAL A 37 9.08 -1.87 -6.39
N GLY A 38 10.28 -1.83 -5.80
CA GLY A 38 11.49 -1.40 -6.50
C GLY A 38 11.91 -2.40 -7.58
N ASP A 39 11.84 -3.70 -7.29
CA ASP A 39 12.07 -4.75 -8.27
C ASP A 39 11.05 -4.68 -9.41
N ALA A 40 9.77 -4.45 -9.09
CA ALA A 40 8.70 -4.31 -10.07
C ALA A 40 8.94 -3.11 -11.03
N ASP A 41 9.47 -2.00 -10.53
CA ASP A 41 9.81 -0.82 -11.34
C ASP A 41 11.06 -1.03 -12.20
N ASN A 42 12.07 -1.69 -11.63
CA ASN A 42 13.27 -2.07 -12.34
C ASN A 42 12.93 -3.03 -13.50
N PHE A 43 12.08 -4.02 -13.23
CA PHE A 43 11.66 -5.01 -14.22
C PHE A 43 10.78 -4.39 -15.31
N TYR A 44 9.86 -3.49 -14.95
CA TYR A 44 9.09 -2.69 -15.91
C TYR A 44 10.00 -1.97 -16.91
N THR A 45 11.02 -1.28 -16.39
CA THR A 45 11.92 -0.45 -17.20
C THR A 45 12.80 -1.28 -18.12
N ASN A 46 13.41 -2.33 -17.56
CA ASN A 46 14.49 -3.06 -18.23
C ASN A 46 14.03 -4.31 -19.00
N VAL A 47 12.82 -4.81 -18.72
CA VAL A 47 12.29 -6.04 -19.33
C VAL A 47 10.94 -5.80 -19.99
N ASN A 48 9.91 -5.35 -19.26
CA ASN A 48 8.56 -5.30 -19.85
C ASN A 48 8.43 -4.26 -20.98
N LEU A 49 8.98 -3.05 -20.82
CA LEU A 49 8.95 -2.03 -21.87
C LEU A 49 9.59 -2.49 -23.19
N PRO A 50 10.84 -3.00 -23.19
CA PRO A 50 11.44 -3.46 -24.43
C PRO A 50 10.80 -4.76 -24.97
N ASP A 51 10.26 -5.62 -24.10
CA ASP A 51 9.49 -6.80 -24.52
C ASP A 51 8.18 -6.39 -25.23
N GLN A 52 7.41 -5.47 -24.66
CA GLN A 52 6.21 -4.92 -25.30
C GLN A 52 6.56 -4.24 -26.63
N THR A 53 7.66 -3.49 -26.68
CA THR A 53 8.11 -2.83 -27.92
C THR A 53 8.38 -3.85 -29.02
N TYR A 54 9.04 -4.97 -28.69
CA TYR A 54 9.25 -6.06 -29.62
C TYR A 54 7.92 -6.69 -30.05
N CYS A 55 7.02 -6.96 -29.11
CA CYS A 55 5.73 -7.57 -29.39
C CYS A 55 4.90 -6.72 -30.36
N ASN A 56 4.82 -5.40 -30.11
CA ASN A 56 4.16 -4.44 -31.00
C ASN A 56 4.76 -4.44 -32.42
N ALA A 57 6.10 -4.45 -32.53
CA ALA A 57 6.78 -4.44 -33.83
C ALA A 57 6.60 -5.73 -34.64
N ASN A 58 6.15 -6.82 -34.00
CA ASN A 58 5.97 -8.12 -34.64
C ASN A 58 4.50 -8.58 -34.67
N GLY A 59 3.55 -7.74 -34.27
CA GLY A 59 2.12 -8.10 -34.25
C GLY A 59 1.79 -9.21 -33.27
N ILE A 60 2.44 -9.19 -32.10
CA ILE A 60 2.30 -10.18 -31.03
C ILE A 60 1.64 -9.49 -29.83
N ASP A 61 0.65 -10.13 -29.23
CA ASP A 61 0.05 -9.67 -27.97
C ASP A 61 0.96 -10.00 -26.79
N TYR A 62 1.07 -9.07 -25.84
CA TYR A 62 1.84 -9.27 -24.63
C TYR A 62 0.90 -9.46 -23.43
N GLN A 63 1.12 -10.53 -22.66
CA GLN A 63 0.36 -10.87 -21.46
C GLN A 63 1.30 -11.16 -20.28
N PRO A 64 1.88 -10.13 -19.64
CA PRO A 64 2.72 -10.32 -18.46
C PRO A 64 1.92 -10.84 -17.25
N CYS A 65 2.64 -11.41 -16.28
CA CYS A 65 2.05 -11.85 -15.02
C CYS A 65 2.00 -10.70 -13.99
N VAL A 66 0.98 -10.70 -13.14
CA VAL A 66 0.89 -9.92 -11.90
C VAL A 66 0.64 -10.89 -10.76
N LEU A 67 1.37 -10.73 -9.65
CA LEU A 67 1.31 -11.62 -8.49
C LEU A 67 1.11 -10.82 -7.19
N PRO A 68 0.41 -11.39 -6.18
CA PRO A 68 0.30 -10.78 -4.87
C PRO A 68 1.64 -10.74 -4.13
N GLY A 69 2.54 -11.69 -4.40
CA GLY A 69 3.80 -11.89 -3.69
C GLY A 69 3.68 -12.98 -2.63
N ASP A 70 4.81 -13.61 -2.31
CA ASP A 70 4.91 -14.61 -1.25
C ASP A 70 4.67 -13.95 0.12
N LEU A 71 3.62 -14.43 0.79
CA LEU A 71 3.23 -13.99 2.12
C LEU A 71 4.29 -14.35 3.18
N GLN A 72 5.01 -15.46 3.01
CA GLN A 72 6.07 -15.88 3.93
C GLN A 72 7.28 -14.97 3.89
N GLU A 73 7.55 -14.41 2.71
CA GLU A 73 8.63 -13.45 2.49
C GLU A 73 8.20 -12.00 2.73
N ARG A 74 6.94 -11.77 3.17
CA ARG A 74 6.37 -10.43 3.42
C ARG A 74 6.35 -9.53 2.18
N GLN A 75 6.31 -10.12 0.99
CA GLN A 75 6.31 -9.39 -0.28
C GLN A 75 4.97 -8.67 -0.54
N ARG A 76 3.91 -9.20 0.05
CA ARG A 76 2.53 -8.77 -0.17
C ARG A 76 2.31 -7.31 0.13
N ALA A 77 2.96 -6.80 1.17
CA ALA A 77 2.91 -5.42 1.64
C ALA A 77 1.49 -4.86 1.49
N HIS A 78 0.52 -5.52 2.14
CA HIS A 78 -0.90 -5.16 2.10
C HIS A 78 -1.43 -4.68 0.72
N GLY A 79 -0.97 -5.31 -0.37
CA GLY A 79 -1.45 -5.12 -1.74
C GLY A 79 -0.61 -4.17 -2.60
N ASP A 80 0.43 -3.54 -2.07
CA ASP A 80 1.24 -2.53 -2.78
C ASP A 80 2.00 -3.14 -3.93
N PHE A 81 2.62 -4.27 -3.64
CA PHE A 81 3.46 -4.98 -4.56
C PHE A 81 2.65 -5.38 -5.79
N MET A 82 1.46 -5.95 -5.58
CA MET A 82 0.54 -6.30 -6.66
C MET A 82 -0.01 -5.07 -7.39
N TRP A 83 -0.40 -4.02 -6.67
CA TRP A 83 -0.95 -2.82 -7.29
C TRP A 83 0.08 -2.11 -8.17
N ARG A 84 1.34 -2.05 -7.72
CA ARG A 84 2.43 -1.46 -8.50
C ARG A 84 2.65 -2.22 -9.80
N GLN A 85 2.57 -3.56 -9.77
CA GLN A 85 2.63 -4.37 -10.98
C GLN A 85 1.44 -4.10 -11.90
N PHE A 86 0.20 -4.03 -11.40
CA PHE A 86 -0.96 -3.63 -12.22
C PHE A 86 -0.74 -2.27 -12.89
N TYR A 87 -0.30 -1.26 -12.13
CA TYR A 87 -0.01 0.06 -12.68
C TYR A 87 1.05 0.00 -13.78
N ASN A 88 2.14 -0.74 -13.55
CA ASN A 88 3.21 -0.92 -14.53
C ASN A 88 2.73 -1.66 -15.78
N MET A 89 1.96 -2.74 -15.65
CA MET A 89 1.47 -3.53 -16.79
C MET A 89 0.41 -2.78 -17.60
N VAL A 90 -0.49 -2.00 -16.97
CA VAL A 90 -1.42 -1.17 -17.76
C VAL A 90 -0.66 -0.04 -18.46
N ARG A 91 0.32 0.59 -17.78
CA ARG A 91 1.15 1.65 -18.37
C ARG A 91 2.05 1.15 -19.51
N VAL A 92 2.51 -0.11 -19.46
CA VAL A 92 3.31 -0.68 -20.56
C VAL A 92 2.49 -0.81 -21.84
N GLY A 93 1.16 -0.92 -21.73
CA GLY A 93 0.25 -1.11 -22.86
C GLY A 93 0.09 -2.57 -23.26
N CYS A 94 0.18 -3.50 -22.30
CA CYS A 94 -0.07 -4.91 -22.55
C CYS A 94 -1.54 -5.21 -22.87
N GLN A 95 -1.77 -6.27 -23.64
CA GLN A 95 -3.11 -6.65 -24.13
C GLN A 95 -3.87 -7.50 -23.10
N GLY A 96 -3.16 -8.15 -22.19
CA GLY A 96 -3.73 -8.93 -21.11
C GLY A 96 -2.82 -8.97 -19.90
N ILE A 97 -3.37 -9.40 -18.76
CA ILE A 97 -2.60 -9.66 -17.54
C ILE A 97 -2.97 -11.05 -17.04
N TYR A 98 -1.98 -11.88 -16.79
CA TYR A 98 -2.17 -13.18 -16.12
C TYR A 98 -1.99 -13.00 -14.61
N ILE A 99 -2.93 -13.50 -13.81
CA ILE A 99 -2.80 -13.46 -12.35
C ILE A 99 -2.09 -14.73 -11.88
N SER A 100 -0.92 -14.57 -11.28
CA SER A 100 -0.15 -15.66 -10.70
C SER A 100 -0.23 -15.63 -9.17
N MET A 101 -1.15 -16.33 -8.51
CA MET A 101 -2.15 -17.28 -9.04
C MET A 101 -3.45 -17.24 -8.22
N PHE A 102 -4.47 -18.00 -8.64
CA PHE A 102 -5.71 -18.09 -7.85
C PHE A 102 -5.47 -18.74 -6.48
N ASP A 103 -4.82 -19.91 -6.43
CA ASP A 103 -4.79 -20.81 -5.27
C ASP A 103 -3.40 -21.39 -4.94
N GLU A 104 -2.31 -20.77 -5.39
CA GLU A 104 -0.93 -21.22 -5.13
C GLU A 104 -0.50 -20.95 -3.67
N TYR A 105 -1.16 -21.61 -2.70
CA TYR A 105 -0.91 -21.47 -1.27
C TYR A 105 0.47 -21.99 -0.85
N ASN A 106 0.98 -23.01 -1.54
CA ASN A 106 2.30 -23.60 -1.30
C ASN A 106 3.45 -22.62 -1.60
N GLU A 107 3.24 -21.64 -2.48
CA GLU A 107 4.22 -20.58 -2.79
C GLU A 107 3.79 -19.21 -2.24
N GLY A 108 2.72 -19.16 -1.45
CA GLY A 108 2.20 -17.92 -0.87
C GLY A 108 1.66 -16.90 -1.89
N ASN A 109 1.42 -17.28 -3.15
CA ASN A 109 1.05 -16.39 -4.26
C ASN A 109 -0.45 -16.39 -4.61
N GLN A 110 -1.29 -16.97 -3.76
CA GLN A 110 -2.73 -17.03 -3.97
C GLN A 110 -3.44 -15.66 -3.84
N ILE A 111 -4.38 -15.36 -4.73
CA ILE A 111 -5.39 -14.31 -4.54
C ILE A 111 -6.67 -14.83 -3.85
N ALA A 112 -6.82 -16.15 -3.74
CA ALA A 112 -7.89 -16.80 -3.00
C ALA A 112 -7.91 -16.38 -1.52
N LYS A 113 -9.07 -16.61 -0.88
CA LYS A 113 -9.29 -16.16 0.49
C LYS A 113 -8.22 -16.71 1.43
N THR A 114 -7.57 -15.81 2.14
CA THR A 114 -6.46 -16.09 3.06
C THR A 114 -6.84 -15.63 4.46
N ALA A 115 -6.32 -16.28 5.50
CA ALA A 115 -6.59 -15.92 6.88
C ALA A 115 -6.29 -14.44 7.14
N GLU A 116 -7.26 -13.71 7.69
CA GLU A 116 -7.14 -12.26 7.94
C GLU A 116 -6.19 -11.97 9.08
N THR A 117 -6.21 -12.82 10.12
CA THR A 117 -5.44 -12.66 11.35
C THR A 117 -4.80 -13.96 11.79
N SER A 118 -3.75 -13.86 12.60
CA SER A 118 -3.06 -15.03 13.19
C SER A 118 -3.99 -15.97 13.97
N ALA A 119 -5.11 -15.46 14.52
CA ALA A 119 -6.10 -16.28 15.22
C ALA A 119 -6.85 -17.25 14.30
N ALA A 120 -6.91 -16.96 12.99
CA ALA A 120 -7.51 -17.83 11.98
C ALA A 120 -6.50 -18.81 11.35
N VAL A 121 -5.23 -18.72 11.72
CA VAL A 121 -4.17 -19.62 11.26
C VAL A 121 -4.05 -20.82 12.22
N PRO A 122 -3.92 -22.06 11.73
CA PRO A 122 -3.68 -23.22 12.61
C PRO A 122 -2.43 -23.03 13.47
N ALA A 123 -2.59 -23.21 14.78
CA ALA A 123 -1.50 -23.07 15.74
C ALA A 123 -0.33 -24.02 15.40
N GLY A 124 0.90 -23.49 15.44
CA GLY A 124 2.12 -24.25 15.15
C GLY A 124 2.37 -24.54 13.67
N SER A 125 1.58 -23.99 12.75
CA SER A 125 1.77 -24.22 11.30
C SER A 125 2.93 -23.43 10.69
N GLY A 126 3.39 -22.34 11.33
CA GLY A 126 4.39 -21.44 10.75
C GLY A 126 3.86 -20.58 9.59
N LEU A 127 2.55 -20.57 9.36
CA LEU A 127 1.92 -19.74 8.32
C LEU A 127 1.63 -18.32 8.83
N TRP A 128 1.77 -17.33 7.95
CA TRP A 128 1.34 -15.96 8.23
C TRP A 128 -0.10 -15.71 7.76
N ALA A 129 -0.75 -14.77 8.43
CA ALA A 129 -2.01 -14.19 8.02
C ALA A 129 -1.79 -12.89 7.22
N LEU A 130 -2.85 -12.34 6.64
CA LEU A 130 -2.74 -11.12 5.83
C LEU A 130 -2.37 -9.87 6.62
N ASP A 131 -2.58 -9.86 7.95
CA ASP A 131 -2.22 -8.75 8.84
C ASP A 131 -0.79 -8.85 9.41
N GLU A 132 0.07 -9.68 8.81
CA GLU A 132 1.44 -9.95 9.29
C GLU A 132 2.34 -8.70 9.36
N ASP A 133 2.05 -7.71 8.52
CA ASP A 133 2.70 -6.41 8.46
C ASP A 133 2.01 -5.34 9.32
N GLY A 134 0.96 -5.74 10.05
CA GLY A 134 0.16 -4.90 10.92
C GLY A 134 -1.03 -4.19 10.27
N THR A 135 -1.15 -4.27 8.93
CA THR A 135 -2.28 -3.72 8.18
C THR A 135 -3.36 -4.78 8.01
N ALA A 136 -4.52 -4.52 8.62
CA ALA A 136 -5.67 -5.41 8.47
C ALA A 136 -6.09 -5.49 7.00
N CYS A 137 -6.21 -6.71 6.47
CA CYS A 137 -6.72 -6.99 5.14
C CYS A 137 -7.84 -8.02 5.25
N SER A 138 -8.99 -7.76 4.61
CA SER A 138 -10.07 -8.76 4.58
C SER A 138 -9.66 -9.95 3.72
N ALA A 139 -10.26 -11.12 3.97
CA ALA A 139 -9.84 -12.37 3.33
C ALA A 139 -9.98 -12.30 1.80
N ASP A 140 -10.94 -11.53 1.30
CA ASP A 140 -11.20 -11.31 -0.11
C ASP A 140 -10.40 -10.14 -0.73
N TYR A 141 -9.50 -9.51 0.01
CA TYR A 141 -8.83 -8.28 -0.40
C TYR A 141 -8.12 -8.40 -1.74
N TYR A 142 -7.35 -9.47 -1.97
CA TYR A 142 -6.64 -9.68 -3.23
C TYR A 142 -7.57 -10.01 -4.41
N LEU A 143 -8.77 -10.55 -4.16
CA LEU A 143 -9.81 -10.67 -5.18
C LEU A 143 -10.34 -9.29 -5.59
N ARG A 144 -10.59 -8.41 -4.60
CA ARG A 144 -11.03 -7.03 -4.86
C ARG A 144 -9.95 -6.19 -5.55
N LEU A 145 -8.69 -6.39 -5.16
CA LEU A 145 -7.53 -5.75 -5.79
C LEU A 145 -7.40 -6.18 -7.25
N THR A 146 -7.55 -7.48 -7.52
CA THR A 146 -7.58 -8.04 -8.88
C THR A 146 -8.73 -7.47 -9.71
N ARG A 147 -9.93 -7.32 -9.13
CA ARG A 147 -11.07 -6.67 -9.79
C ARG A 147 -10.71 -5.24 -10.23
N ASP A 148 -10.12 -4.45 -9.34
CA ASP A 148 -9.80 -3.04 -9.65
C ASP A 148 -8.63 -2.93 -10.65
N GLY A 149 -7.64 -3.83 -10.57
CA GLY A 149 -6.58 -3.95 -11.57
C GLY A 149 -7.12 -4.32 -12.96
N GLY A 150 -8.05 -5.27 -13.03
CA GLY A 150 -8.75 -5.62 -14.26
C GLY A 150 -9.64 -4.49 -14.79
N ARG A 151 -10.25 -3.68 -13.91
CA ARG A 151 -10.95 -2.45 -14.33
C ARG A 151 -9.99 -1.43 -14.94
N MET A 152 -8.79 -1.28 -14.38
CA MET A 152 -7.76 -0.38 -14.92
C MET A 152 -7.30 -0.84 -16.31
N LEU A 153 -7.04 -2.13 -16.51
CA LEU A 153 -6.70 -2.69 -17.82
C LEU A 153 -7.78 -2.44 -18.87
N LYS A 154 -9.06 -2.56 -18.49
CA LYS A 154 -10.21 -2.33 -19.38
C LYS A 154 -10.58 -0.85 -19.57
N GLY A 155 -9.83 0.09 -18.99
CA GLY A 155 -10.14 1.53 -19.04
C GLY A 155 -11.40 1.94 -18.25
N GLN A 156 -11.91 1.06 -17.37
CA GLN A 156 -13.06 1.31 -16.48
C GLN A 156 -12.66 2.00 -15.16
N LEU A 157 -11.35 2.09 -14.94
CA LEU A 157 -10.69 2.84 -13.88
C LEU A 157 -9.52 3.57 -14.57
N ALA A 158 -9.37 4.87 -14.33
CA ALA A 158 -8.25 5.64 -14.89
C ALA A 158 -6.92 5.05 -14.39
N LEU A 159 -5.88 5.14 -15.21
CA LEU A 159 -4.53 4.75 -14.80
C LEU A 159 -4.14 5.54 -13.54
N THR A 160 -3.89 4.85 -12.43
CA THR A 160 -3.50 5.47 -11.16
C THR A 160 -2.43 4.65 -10.46
N ALA A 161 -1.35 5.31 -10.04
CA ALA A 161 -0.32 4.70 -9.20
C ALA A 161 -0.83 4.47 -7.78
N THR A 162 -1.79 5.26 -7.32
CA THR A 162 -2.40 5.12 -5.99
C THR A 162 -3.50 4.07 -6.02
N ARG A 163 -3.42 3.11 -5.11
CA ARG A 163 -4.37 2.00 -4.99
C ARG A 163 -5.74 2.51 -4.56
N PRO A 164 -6.82 2.26 -5.34
CA PRO A 164 -8.17 2.64 -4.96
C PRO A 164 -8.84 1.60 -4.05
N THR A 165 -8.33 0.36 -4.02
CA THR A 165 -8.90 -0.75 -3.26
C THR A 165 -8.53 -0.64 -1.78
N PRO A 166 -9.50 -0.48 -0.88
CA PRO A 166 -9.23 -0.46 0.56
C PRO A 166 -8.88 -1.87 1.07
N PRO A 167 -7.91 -2.02 2.00
CA PRO A 167 -7.55 -3.32 2.60
C PRO A 167 -8.72 -4.05 3.26
N VAL A 168 -9.64 -3.33 3.89
CA VAL A 168 -10.86 -3.87 4.52
C VAL A 168 -12.09 -3.29 3.83
N VAL A 169 -13.15 -4.09 3.68
CA VAL A 169 -14.40 -3.61 3.06
C VAL A 169 -14.98 -2.44 3.86
N GLY A 170 -14.96 -1.27 3.23
CA GLY A 170 -15.48 -0.03 3.79
C GLY A 170 -14.53 0.76 4.67
N SER A 171 -13.23 0.44 4.68
CA SER A 171 -12.23 1.45 5.00
C SER A 171 -12.11 2.45 3.83
N THR A 172 -11.71 3.69 4.14
CA THR A 172 -11.55 4.73 3.12
C THR A 172 -10.26 4.48 2.34
N PRO A 173 -10.26 4.57 0.99
CA PRO A 173 -9.03 4.53 0.22
C PRO A 173 -8.06 5.63 0.69
N PRO A 174 -6.75 5.34 0.75
CA PRO A 174 -5.75 6.25 1.31
C PRO A 174 -5.63 7.59 0.56
N SER A 175 -6.05 7.65 -0.71
CA SER A 175 -6.08 8.87 -1.54
C SER A 175 -7.27 9.80 -1.30
N THR A 176 -8.34 9.33 -0.66
CA THR A 176 -9.51 10.15 -0.36
C THR A 176 -9.46 10.58 1.09
N ILE A 177 -9.33 11.89 1.31
CA ILE A 177 -9.38 12.46 2.66
C ILE A 177 -10.79 12.23 3.25
N PRO A 178 -10.93 11.55 4.40
CA PRO A 178 -12.23 11.19 4.95
C PRO A 178 -12.83 12.36 5.78
N TYR A 179 -13.01 13.53 5.17
CA TYR A 179 -13.56 14.70 5.86
C TYR A 179 -14.91 14.39 6.53
N GLY A 180 -15.06 14.86 7.79
CA GLY A 180 -16.24 14.65 8.62
C GLY A 180 -16.37 13.26 9.24
N GLN A 181 -15.50 12.31 8.89
CA GLN A 181 -15.50 10.97 9.44
C GLN A 181 -14.64 10.89 10.70
N ILE A 182 -14.96 9.93 11.57
CA ILE A 182 -14.12 9.53 12.69
C ILE A 182 -13.17 8.43 12.20
N ILE A 183 -11.87 8.56 12.50
CA ILE A 183 -10.84 7.60 12.10
C ILE A 183 -9.99 7.15 13.30
N THR A 184 -9.32 6.03 13.13
CA THR A 184 -8.15 5.63 13.93
C THR A 184 -6.90 5.68 13.06
N LEU A 185 -5.77 6.06 13.67
CA LEU A 185 -4.45 6.00 13.06
C LEU A 185 -3.64 4.90 13.73
N LYS A 186 -3.15 3.93 12.94
CA LYS A 186 -2.30 2.83 13.41
C LYS A 186 -0.91 2.98 12.81
N GLY A 187 0.12 3.08 13.65
CA GLY A 187 1.51 3.18 13.21
C GLY A 187 2.07 1.83 12.76
N TYR A 188 3.25 1.86 12.12
CA TYR A 188 3.96 0.66 11.67
C TYR A 188 4.31 -0.32 12.81
N ASN A 189 4.41 0.16 14.05
CA ASN A 189 4.59 -0.69 15.23
C ASN A 189 3.32 -1.47 15.62
N ASN A 190 2.30 -1.49 14.77
CA ASN A 190 1.06 -2.22 14.94
C ASN A 190 0.21 -1.71 16.14
N GLN A 191 0.46 -0.47 16.58
CA GLN A 191 -0.21 0.18 17.70
C GLN A 191 -0.95 1.44 17.25
N TYR A 192 -1.96 1.85 18.01
CA TYR A 192 -2.81 2.99 17.72
C TYR A 192 -2.28 4.28 18.35
N VAL A 193 -2.44 5.37 17.62
CA VAL A 193 -2.20 6.73 18.09
C VAL A 193 -3.27 7.12 19.09
N SER A 194 -2.84 7.48 20.30
CA SER A 194 -3.69 8.01 21.36
C SER A 194 -3.53 9.52 21.46
N SER A 195 -4.66 10.21 21.61
CA SER A 195 -4.69 11.64 21.94
C SER A 195 -4.19 11.92 23.36
N GLU A 196 -4.13 10.89 24.21
CA GLU A 196 -3.86 10.97 25.65
C GLU A 196 -4.79 11.99 26.36
N ASP A 197 -6.01 12.15 25.83
CA ASP A 197 -7.05 13.11 26.23
C ASP A 197 -6.56 14.59 26.25
N GLY A 198 -5.44 14.85 25.57
CA GLY A 198 -4.77 16.15 25.60
C GLY A 198 -4.11 16.50 26.93
N THR A 199 -3.88 15.52 27.80
CA THR A 199 -3.28 15.72 29.13
C THR A 199 -1.74 15.60 29.12
N ARG A 200 -1.19 15.02 28.07
CA ARG A 200 0.25 14.80 27.85
C ARG A 200 0.52 14.64 26.34
N PRO A 201 1.80 14.55 25.91
CA PRO A 201 2.13 14.32 24.51
C PRO A 201 1.50 13.05 23.97
N MET A 202 1.05 13.10 22.71
CA MET A 202 0.42 11.98 22.02
C MET A 202 1.41 10.83 21.84
N ARG A 203 0.92 9.60 21.93
CA ARG A 203 1.73 8.38 21.81
C ARG A 203 1.08 7.37 20.87
N CYS A 204 1.89 6.58 20.18
CA CYS A 204 1.44 5.52 19.28
C CYS A 204 1.76 4.14 19.87
N ASP A 205 1.05 3.73 20.91
CA ASP A 205 1.38 2.50 21.65
C ASP A 205 0.17 1.68 22.13
N ARG A 206 -1.04 2.09 21.76
CA ARG A 206 -2.23 1.43 22.24
C ARG A 206 -2.47 0.18 21.42
N ALA A 207 -2.59 -0.97 22.08
CA ALA A 207 -2.81 -2.24 21.39
C ALA A 207 -4.23 -2.34 20.78
N VAL A 208 -5.19 -1.60 21.34
CA VAL A 208 -6.60 -1.60 20.94
C VAL A 208 -7.06 -0.16 20.82
N ALA A 209 -7.76 0.16 19.72
CA ALA A 209 -8.40 1.45 19.57
C ALA A 209 -9.65 1.54 20.45
N GLN A 210 -9.67 2.52 21.34
CA GLN A 210 -10.83 2.90 22.13
C GLN A 210 -11.16 4.37 21.85
N ALA A 211 -12.00 5.01 22.68
CA ALA A 211 -12.41 6.39 22.46
C ALA A 211 -11.21 7.35 22.31
N GLY A 212 -10.14 7.17 23.12
CA GLY A 212 -8.94 8.01 23.12
C GLY A 212 -8.11 7.97 21.84
N GLU A 213 -8.30 6.95 20.99
CA GLU A 213 -7.55 6.71 19.75
C GLU A 213 -8.37 7.10 18.49
N GLN A 214 -9.53 7.72 18.69
CA GLN A 214 -10.42 8.16 17.64
C GLN A 214 -10.33 9.67 17.39
N PHE A 215 -10.19 10.04 16.12
CA PHE A 215 -10.04 11.42 15.69
C PHE A 215 -11.06 11.74 14.59
N THR A 216 -11.77 12.85 14.72
CA THR A 216 -12.57 13.39 13.61
C THR A 216 -11.63 14.12 12.64
N VAL A 217 -11.75 13.81 11.35
CA VAL A 217 -11.01 14.53 10.30
C VAL A 217 -11.80 15.78 9.90
N VAL A 218 -11.25 16.94 10.21
CA VAL A 218 -11.86 18.24 9.94
C VAL A 218 -11.22 18.89 8.73
N ASP A 219 -12.04 19.48 7.86
CA ASP A 219 -11.53 20.33 6.77
C ASP A 219 -10.93 21.61 7.35
N ALA A 220 -9.61 21.74 7.24
CA ALA A 220 -8.91 22.91 7.69
C ALA A 220 -8.84 24.01 6.61
N GLY A 221 -9.32 23.75 5.39
CA GLY A 221 -9.23 24.63 4.23
C GLY A 221 -7.90 24.49 3.48
N GLY A 222 -7.91 24.86 2.20
CA GLY A 222 -6.73 24.78 1.33
C GLY A 222 -6.26 23.35 1.04
N GLY A 223 -7.16 22.36 1.11
CA GLY A 223 -6.85 20.94 0.91
C GLY A 223 -6.14 20.28 2.10
N LYS A 224 -6.07 20.96 3.25
CA LYS A 224 -5.45 20.46 4.48
C LYS A 224 -6.46 19.82 5.41
N VAL A 225 -5.96 19.03 6.36
CA VAL A 225 -6.76 18.40 7.41
C VAL A 225 -6.37 18.93 8.78
N ALA A 226 -7.31 18.91 9.71
CA ALA A 226 -7.06 18.93 11.14
C ALA A 226 -7.63 17.67 11.78
N LEU A 227 -7.02 17.18 12.86
CA LEU A 227 -7.50 16.04 13.63
C LEU A 227 -8.07 16.53 14.95
N LEU A 228 -9.33 16.21 15.22
CA LEU A 228 -10.08 16.66 16.39
C LEU A 228 -10.42 15.48 17.31
N HIS A 229 -10.16 15.63 18.60
CA HIS A 229 -10.56 14.69 19.64
C HIS A 229 -11.10 15.46 20.86
N GLN A 230 -12.30 15.11 21.34
CA GLN A 230 -12.95 15.77 22.50
C GLN A 230 -12.91 17.32 22.47
N GLY A 231 -13.16 17.93 21.30
CA GLY A 231 -13.13 19.38 21.15
C GLY A 231 -11.74 20.02 21.10
N LYS A 232 -10.67 19.20 21.11
CA LYS A 232 -9.27 19.67 21.00
C LYS A 232 -8.60 19.15 19.73
N TYR A 233 -7.83 20.00 19.08
CA TYR A 233 -7.08 19.71 17.87
C TYR A 233 -5.67 19.21 18.18
N VAL A 234 -5.21 18.29 17.34
CA VAL A 234 -3.81 17.84 17.28
C VAL A 234 -2.93 18.97 16.78
N CYS A 235 -1.86 19.26 17.52
CA CYS A 235 -0.86 20.27 17.25
C CYS A 235 0.48 19.60 16.96
N SER A 236 1.10 19.94 15.83
CA SER A 236 2.45 19.51 15.44
C SER A 236 3.57 20.11 16.29
N GLU A 237 3.26 21.14 17.08
CA GLU A 237 4.22 21.92 17.87
C GLU A 237 5.40 22.44 17.01
N ASP A 238 5.12 22.71 15.73
CA ASP A 238 6.08 23.08 14.70
C ASP A 238 7.26 22.11 14.53
N GLY A 239 7.14 20.88 15.09
CA GLY A 239 8.21 19.88 15.12
C GLY A 239 9.32 20.16 16.14
N THR A 240 9.15 21.16 17.01
CA THR A 240 10.16 21.57 18.01
C THR A 240 10.10 20.76 19.30
N GLN A 241 8.96 20.10 19.55
CA GLN A 241 8.71 19.25 20.71
C GLN A 241 7.71 18.15 20.34
N ALA A 242 7.40 17.28 21.32
CA ALA A 242 6.42 16.22 21.14
C ALA A 242 5.00 16.79 20.91
N MET A 243 4.26 16.17 20.00
CA MET A 243 2.94 16.61 19.57
C MET A 243 1.89 16.46 20.67
N ASN A 244 0.89 17.36 20.69
CA ASN A 244 -0.19 17.36 21.69
C ASN A 244 -1.56 17.44 21.04
N CYS A 245 -2.60 16.91 21.68
CA CYS A 245 -4.00 17.07 21.27
C CYS A 245 -4.75 17.98 22.25
N ASN A 246 -4.38 19.26 22.32
CA ASN A 246 -4.88 20.15 23.38
C ASN A 246 -5.33 21.55 22.91
N ARG A 247 -5.36 21.80 21.61
CA ARG A 247 -5.68 23.13 21.06
C ARG A 247 -7.17 23.31 20.85
N THR A 248 -7.73 24.47 21.20
CA THR A 248 -9.17 24.74 21.05
C THR A 248 -9.54 25.39 19.71
N ALA A 249 -8.56 25.70 18.86
CA ALA A 249 -8.75 26.30 17.55
C ALA A 249 -7.70 25.80 16.55
N ILE A 250 -8.03 25.85 15.26
CA ILE A 250 -7.13 25.50 14.15
C ILE A 250 -6.29 26.72 13.78
N GLY A 251 -5.03 26.72 14.21
CA GLY A 251 -3.99 27.64 13.74
C GLY A 251 -3.11 26.99 12.67
N PRO A 252 -1.90 27.51 12.43
CA PRO A 252 -0.94 26.94 11.48
C PRO A 252 -0.49 25.52 11.86
N TRP A 253 -0.28 25.25 13.15
CA TRP A 253 0.34 24.01 13.63
C TRP A 253 -0.63 22.83 13.75
N GLU A 254 -1.93 23.09 13.64
CA GLU A 254 -2.99 22.08 13.67
C GLU A 254 -3.40 21.62 12.26
N ARG A 255 -2.71 22.13 11.23
CA ARG A 255 -2.96 21.84 9.82
C ARG A 255 -1.94 20.86 9.29
N PHE A 256 -2.42 19.82 8.65
CA PHE A 256 -1.60 18.78 8.04
C PHE A 256 -1.97 18.59 6.57
N ASP A 257 -0.98 18.36 5.73
CA ASP A 257 -1.21 17.74 4.43
C ASP A 257 -1.48 16.25 4.64
N TRP A 258 -2.52 15.75 3.99
CA TRP A 258 -2.83 14.32 3.91
C TRP A 258 -2.10 13.73 2.72
N VAL A 259 -0.99 13.04 2.98
CA VAL A 259 -0.14 12.48 1.94
C VAL A 259 -0.45 11.00 1.80
N ALA A 260 -1.15 10.62 0.73
CA ALA A 260 -1.40 9.22 0.43
C ALA A 260 -0.12 8.55 -0.05
N ASN A 261 0.29 7.47 0.61
CA ASN A 261 1.44 6.70 0.21
C ASN A 261 1.03 5.67 -0.86
N ALA A 262 2.01 5.24 -1.67
CA ALA A 262 1.78 4.16 -2.64
C ALA A 262 1.41 2.84 -1.94
N ASP A 263 1.85 2.69 -0.68
CA ASP A 263 1.53 1.55 0.16
C ASP A 263 0.09 1.55 0.71
N GLY A 264 -0.61 2.65 0.48
CA GLY A 264 -1.95 2.85 0.96
C GLY A 264 -2.08 3.00 2.49
N THR A 265 -0.98 3.27 3.17
CA THR A 265 -0.97 4.10 4.37
C THR A 265 -1.07 5.58 3.98
N ILE A 266 -1.08 6.44 4.98
CA ILE A 266 -0.89 7.88 4.80
C ILE A 266 0.32 8.35 5.57
N ALA A 267 0.86 9.50 5.18
CA ALA A 267 1.68 10.33 6.03
C ALA A 267 0.98 11.67 6.30
N LEU A 268 1.21 12.22 7.48
CA LEU A 268 0.76 13.56 7.84
C LEU A 268 1.96 14.49 7.80
N ARG A 269 1.88 15.56 7.01
CA ARG A 269 2.95 16.56 6.92
C ARG A 269 2.48 17.89 7.53
N GLY A 270 3.17 18.37 8.56
CA GLY A 270 2.86 19.62 9.24
C GLY A 270 3.20 20.86 8.42
N SER A 271 2.80 22.03 8.92
CA SER A 271 3.06 23.34 8.29
C SER A 271 4.55 23.66 8.13
N ASN A 272 5.41 23.08 8.97
CA ASN A 272 6.86 23.17 8.91
C ASN A 272 7.49 22.36 7.75
N GLY A 273 6.67 21.68 6.94
CA GLY A 273 7.13 20.85 5.83
C GLY A 273 7.70 19.49 6.24
N ARG A 274 7.56 19.11 7.51
CA ARG A 274 8.05 17.85 8.07
C ARG A 274 6.92 16.86 8.30
N TYR A 275 7.27 15.58 8.34
CA TYR A 275 6.33 14.49 8.55
C TYR A 275 6.23 14.12 10.03
N VAL A 276 5.01 13.74 10.42
CA VAL A 276 4.67 13.19 11.73
C VAL A 276 5.25 11.79 11.84
N SER A 277 6.05 11.54 12.87
CA SER A 277 6.63 10.24 13.21
C SER A 277 5.90 9.63 14.41
N ASN A 278 5.57 8.35 14.32
CA ASN A 278 5.04 7.58 15.43
C ASN A 278 6.10 7.23 16.50
N GLU A 279 7.38 7.52 16.22
CA GLU A 279 8.53 7.27 17.09
C GLU A 279 8.59 5.83 17.62
N ALA A 280 8.05 4.87 16.86
CA ALA A 280 7.87 3.47 17.26
C ALA A 280 7.20 3.29 18.64
N GLY A 281 6.35 4.25 19.05
CA GLY A 281 5.66 4.21 20.35
C GLY A 281 6.52 4.70 21.54
N ALA A 282 7.58 5.47 21.29
CA ALA A 282 8.44 6.00 22.35
C ALA A 282 7.65 6.78 23.42
N ALA A 283 8.04 6.60 24.69
CA ALA A 283 7.40 7.26 25.83
C ALA A 283 7.53 8.80 25.82
N THR A 284 8.49 9.34 25.04
CA THR A 284 8.67 10.78 24.83
C THR A 284 7.59 11.41 23.95
N GLY A 285 6.76 10.60 23.29
CA GLY A 285 5.68 11.05 22.42
C GLY A 285 6.09 11.20 20.95
N MET A 286 5.07 11.31 20.10
CA MET A 286 5.21 11.49 18.65
C MET A 286 5.78 12.86 18.31
N THR A 287 6.51 12.98 17.20
CA THR A 287 7.11 14.25 16.75
C THR A 287 6.76 14.57 15.30
N CYS A 288 6.89 15.84 14.88
CA CYS A 288 6.67 16.28 13.50
C CYS A 288 7.93 16.92 12.90
N ASN A 289 9.05 16.17 12.85
CA ASN A 289 10.37 16.72 12.48
C ASN A 289 11.06 15.99 11.29
N ARG A 290 10.42 14.97 10.72
CA ARG A 290 11.04 14.08 9.73
C ARG A 290 11.03 14.70 8.34
N ALA A 291 12.14 14.59 7.61
CA ALA A 291 12.30 15.22 6.29
C ALA A 291 11.59 14.45 5.16
N ALA A 292 11.35 13.16 5.36
CA ALA A 292 10.68 12.28 4.39
C ALA A 292 9.74 11.34 5.14
N ALA A 293 8.68 10.91 4.45
CA ALA A 293 7.83 9.83 4.95
C ALA A 293 8.52 8.49 4.69
N GLN A 294 8.79 7.75 5.75
CA GLN A 294 9.30 6.38 5.70
C GLN A 294 8.43 5.50 6.62
N THR A 295 9.01 4.45 7.19
CA THR A 295 8.33 3.47 8.04
C THR A 295 7.65 4.10 9.26
N TRP A 296 8.29 5.04 9.96
CA TRP A 296 7.72 5.61 11.19
C TRP A 296 6.73 6.76 10.94
N GLU A 297 6.68 7.28 9.72
CA GLU A 297 5.80 8.39 9.34
C GLU A 297 4.53 7.93 8.63
N SER A 298 4.37 6.61 8.51
CA SER A 298 3.29 5.96 7.78
C SER A 298 2.24 5.41 8.75
N PHE A 299 0.97 5.70 8.45
CA PHE A 299 -0.18 5.35 9.28
C PHE A 299 -1.26 4.64 8.46
N THR A 300 -1.71 3.49 8.94
CA THR A 300 -2.92 2.85 8.42
C THR A 300 -4.14 3.55 9.00
N VAL A 301 -5.04 4.01 8.12
CA VAL A 301 -6.27 4.72 8.49
C VAL A 301 -7.46 3.77 8.41
N THR A 302 -8.27 3.73 9.45
CA THR A 302 -9.57 3.04 9.43
C THR A 302 -10.66 4.00 9.88
N THR A 303 -11.77 4.04 9.13
CA THR A 303 -12.97 4.81 9.49
C THR A 303 -13.78 4.05 10.54
N VAL A 304 -14.13 4.71 11.63
CA VAL A 304 -15.03 4.21 12.67
C VAL A 304 -16.47 4.42 12.21
N ARG A 305 -17.28 3.36 12.25
CA ARG A 305 -18.70 3.38 11.87
C ARG A 305 -19.59 3.52 13.08
#